data_AF-A0A1B0DJA1-F1
#
_entry.id   AF-A0A1B0DJA1-F1
#
_cell.length_a   1.000
_cell.length_b   1.000
_cell.length_c   1.000
_cell.angle_alpha   90.00
_cell.angle_beta   90.00
_cell.angle_gamma   90.00
#
_symmetry.space_group_name_H-M   'P 1'
#
loop_
_entity.id
_entity.type
_entity.pdbx_description
1 polymer ?
#
loop_
_entity_poly.entity_id
_entity_poly.type
_entity_poly.pdbx_seq_one_letter_code
_entity_poly.pdbx_strand_id
1 'polypeptide(L)'
;MFVLEVILGIVLCVVGFLWWWQRSARIYWEKNGVSYIPGPPLIGAIKDSVLFKKSLGDVFNDLYNNEECKDDPITGVYFFHKPSLIIRHPEIIKNILVKDFPNFIDRGLNSDPHVDIIGRDNLFTVKSDRWKTIRTKLSPVFTSGKLKNLFLLMVDVSKVLEQKLAKEIGNEPKEYEMKEFASFFTTDTIAICAFGVQANSLLNPKAEFHVNSKKALDFHWKRAIEFTTCFLLPEVASKMGCTMFSRETNEFVRSTVNYVIEERIKKTLRLYPSLPFLDRICAPVNGEQFYSLEPYHKFQIPKGMPIYIPIISIHRNPKYFPNPDQFIPERFSPENRESIDQYSYLAFGLGPRSCIGSRFAYFQVKLALFSILRDYKVEVSERTPTKMNFDKKSLMVVLEVILGIVLCVVGFLWWWQRSARIYWEKNGVSYIPGPPLLGVVKDAMMFKKSFGDLFYDIYYHEKFKDDPITGVYFFHKPSLIIRHPEIIKNILVKDFPNFIDRGINSDPHVDGIGRDNLFSVKGARWKTIRTKLSPVFTSGKLKNLFLLMRPINFSEKRLIT
;
A
#
# COMPACT_ATOMS: atom_id res chain seq x y z
N MET A 1 -8.74 32.65 -18.77
CA MET A 1 -8.98 33.11 -17.39
C MET A 1 -9.71 32.00 -16.63
N PHE A 2 -10.57 32.25 -15.64
CA PHE A 2 -11.18 31.33 -14.65
C PHE A 2 -10.82 29.82 -14.64
N VAL A 3 -11.02 29.06 -15.72
CA VAL A 3 -10.59 27.63 -15.77
C VAL A 3 -9.08 27.50 -15.54
N LEU A 4 -8.29 28.43 -16.08
CA LEU A 4 -6.85 28.51 -15.86
C LEU A 4 -6.52 28.88 -14.39
N GLU A 5 -7.29 29.78 -13.77
CA GLU A 5 -7.13 30.15 -12.35
C GLU A 5 -7.48 28.99 -11.40
N VAL A 6 -8.53 28.21 -11.70
CA VAL A 6 -8.88 27.02 -10.90
C VAL A 6 -7.82 25.93 -11.06
N ILE A 7 -7.31 25.69 -12.27
CA ILE A 7 -6.20 24.76 -12.50
C ILE A 7 -4.94 25.25 -11.75
N LEU A 8 -4.62 26.55 -11.83
CA LEU A 8 -3.48 27.14 -11.13
C LEU A 8 -3.64 27.03 -9.60
N GLY A 9 -4.84 27.27 -9.06
CA GLY A 9 -5.14 27.10 -7.63
C GLY A 9 -4.99 25.65 -7.17
N ILE A 10 -5.47 24.68 -7.96
CA ILE A 10 -5.26 23.25 -7.69
C ILE A 10 -3.77 22.90 -7.74
N VAL A 11 -3.03 23.39 -8.74
CA VAL A 11 -1.58 23.19 -8.86
C VAL A 11 -0.83 23.80 -7.68
N LEU A 12 -1.18 25.01 -7.23
CA LEU A 12 -0.58 25.66 -6.06
C LEU A 12 -0.89 24.90 -4.76
N CYS A 13 -2.11 24.40 -4.57
CA CYS A 13 -2.46 23.55 -3.44
C CYS A 13 -1.68 22.22 -3.45
N VAL A 14 -1.53 21.59 -4.62
CA VAL A 14 -0.72 20.36 -4.77
C VAL A 14 0.75 20.64 -4.51
N VAL A 15 1.35 21.69 -5.10
CA VAL A 15 2.75 22.08 -4.87
C VAL A 15 2.99 22.43 -3.40
N GLY A 16 2.06 23.17 -2.76
CA GLY A 16 2.11 23.48 -1.35
C GLY A 16 2.06 22.24 -0.46
N PHE A 17 1.19 21.28 -0.77
CA PHE A 17 1.14 19.99 -0.07
C PHE A 17 2.41 19.15 -0.27
N LEU A 18 2.93 19.07 -1.50
CA LEU A 18 4.17 18.34 -1.82
C LEU A 18 5.37 18.95 -1.08
N TRP A 19 5.49 20.28 -1.05
CA TRP A 19 6.52 21.01 -0.31
C TRP A 19 6.38 20.83 1.20
N TRP A 20 5.16 20.97 1.74
CA TRP A 20 4.87 20.75 3.17
C TRP A 20 5.21 19.33 3.59
N TRP A 21 4.85 18.32 2.78
CA TRP A 21 5.20 16.93 3.03
C TRP A 21 6.71 16.74 3.06
N GLN A 22 7.43 17.21 2.04
CA GLN A 22 8.88 17.02 1.93
C GLN A 22 9.65 17.77 3.03
N ARG A 23 9.18 18.96 3.43
CA ARG A 23 9.70 19.70 4.59
C ARG A 23 9.43 18.97 5.89
N SER A 24 8.22 18.44 6.09
CA SER A 24 7.84 17.70 7.31
C SER A 24 8.61 16.39 7.45
N ALA A 25 8.80 15.67 6.34
CA ALA A 25 9.62 14.46 6.27
C ALA A 25 11.07 14.71 6.67
N ARG A 26 11.67 15.82 6.19
CA ARG A 26 13.02 16.23 6.54
C ARG A 26 13.12 16.62 8.04
N ILE A 27 12.23 17.49 8.51
CA ILE A 27 12.20 17.93 9.92
C ILE A 27 12.00 16.75 10.88
N TYR A 28 11.22 15.73 10.50
CA TYR A 28 11.04 14.53 11.30
C TYR A 28 12.38 13.81 11.56
N TRP A 29 13.18 13.58 10.53
CA TRP A 29 14.47 12.88 10.69
C TRP A 29 15.56 13.76 11.33
N GLU A 30 15.61 15.05 10.98
CA GLU A 30 16.51 16.03 11.62
C GLU A 30 16.26 16.13 13.14
N LYS A 31 14.99 16.22 13.57
CA LYS A 31 14.62 16.23 14.99
C LYS A 31 15.02 14.94 15.72
N ASN A 32 15.05 13.81 15.01
CA ASN A 32 15.39 12.50 15.55
C ASN A 32 16.89 12.17 15.45
N GLY A 33 17.71 13.05 14.88
CA GLY A 33 19.16 12.85 14.74
C GLY A 33 19.53 11.69 13.82
N VAL A 34 18.77 11.46 12.74
CA VAL A 34 19.01 10.37 11.78
C VAL A 34 19.23 10.94 10.38
N SER A 35 20.32 10.56 9.71
CA SER A 35 20.60 10.91 8.31
C SER A 35 19.48 10.41 7.39
N TYR A 36 18.97 11.28 6.50
CA TYR A 36 17.76 11.03 5.71
C TYR A 36 17.98 11.18 4.21
N ILE A 37 17.72 10.11 3.45
CA ILE A 37 17.76 10.16 1.98
C ILE A 37 16.42 10.69 1.45
N PRO A 38 16.38 11.88 0.81
CA PRO A 38 15.14 12.49 0.35
C PRO A 38 14.52 11.74 -0.83
N GLY A 39 13.19 11.61 -0.80
CA GLY A 39 12.39 11.01 -1.88
C GLY A 39 11.17 11.87 -2.23
N PRO A 40 10.58 11.69 -3.43
CA PRO A 40 9.36 12.38 -3.82
C PRO A 40 8.21 12.06 -2.84
N PRO A 41 7.32 13.02 -2.53
CA PRO A 41 6.18 12.80 -1.63
C PRO A 41 5.31 11.60 -2.03
N LEU A 42 4.65 11.00 -1.03
CA LEU A 42 3.76 9.84 -1.13
C LEU A 42 4.36 8.52 -1.66
N ILE A 43 5.51 8.53 -2.35
CA ILE A 43 6.20 7.33 -2.87
C ILE A 43 7.52 7.09 -2.11
N GLY A 44 8.28 8.17 -1.84
CA GLY A 44 9.55 8.12 -1.14
C GLY A 44 10.66 7.43 -1.92
N ALA A 45 11.52 6.71 -1.21
CA ALA A 45 12.80 6.21 -1.70
C ALA A 45 12.70 5.17 -2.84
N ILE A 46 11.57 4.48 -3.01
CA ILE A 46 11.40 3.46 -4.07
C ILE A 46 10.97 4.00 -5.45
N LYS A 47 11.03 5.32 -5.67
CA LYS A 47 10.57 5.99 -6.90
C LYS A 47 11.02 5.29 -8.19
N ASP A 48 12.26 4.82 -8.25
CA ASP A 48 12.85 4.25 -9.47
C ASP A 48 12.49 2.75 -9.67
N SER A 49 12.01 2.07 -8.63
CA SER A 49 11.33 0.77 -8.76
C SER A 49 9.87 0.93 -9.17
N VAL A 50 9.19 1.99 -8.70
CA VAL A 50 7.81 2.34 -9.11
C VAL A 50 7.75 2.79 -10.57
N LEU A 51 8.80 3.44 -11.07
CA LEU A 51 8.93 3.86 -12.47
C LEU A 51 9.64 2.82 -13.37
N PHE A 52 9.85 1.59 -12.88
CA PHE A 52 10.50 0.47 -13.60
C PHE A 52 11.87 0.79 -14.22
N LYS A 53 12.59 1.75 -13.61
CA LYS A 53 13.96 2.11 -13.98
C LYS A 53 14.97 1.15 -13.37
N LYS A 54 14.69 0.65 -12.17
CA LYS A 54 15.53 -0.24 -11.35
C LYS A 54 14.67 -1.34 -10.69
N SER A 55 15.26 -2.46 -10.27
CA SER A 55 14.58 -3.42 -9.37
C SER A 55 14.64 -2.93 -7.92
N LEU A 56 13.85 -3.52 -7.02
CA LEU A 56 14.01 -3.24 -5.58
C LEU A 56 15.39 -3.63 -5.06
N GLY A 57 16.03 -4.66 -5.61
CA GLY A 57 17.41 -5.03 -5.23
C GLY A 57 18.40 -3.91 -5.53
N ASP A 58 18.29 -3.32 -6.73
CA ASP A 58 19.13 -2.18 -7.12
C ASP A 58 18.82 -0.94 -6.27
N VAL A 59 17.54 -0.66 -5.98
CA VAL A 59 17.14 0.48 -5.12
C VAL A 59 17.68 0.34 -3.69
N PHE A 60 17.56 -0.83 -3.06
CA PHE A 60 18.17 -1.04 -1.73
C PHE A 60 19.71 -0.93 -1.80
N ASN A 61 20.33 -1.30 -2.93
CA ASN A 61 21.75 -1.09 -3.16
C ASN A 61 22.13 0.38 -3.37
N ASP A 62 21.30 1.19 -4.04
CA ASP A 62 21.51 2.64 -4.14
C ASP A 62 21.41 3.31 -2.77
N LEU A 63 20.38 2.95 -1.97
CA LEU A 63 20.16 3.52 -0.64
C LEU A 63 21.27 3.14 0.34
N TYR A 64 21.83 1.94 0.21
CA TYR A 64 22.96 1.51 1.02
C TYR A 64 24.29 2.17 0.59
N ASN A 65 24.51 2.41 -0.70
CA ASN A 65 25.75 3.02 -1.20
C ASN A 65 25.64 4.55 -1.41
N ASN A 66 24.55 5.19 -0.96
CA ASN A 66 24.38 6.64 -0.98
C ASN A 66 25.50 7.34 -0.19
N GLU A 67 26.21 8.27 -0.82
CA GLU A 67 27.45 8.85 -0.28
C GLU A 67 27.26 9.66 0.99
N GLU A 68 26.11 10.33 1.15
CA GLU A 68 25.78 11.17 2.31
C GLU A 68 25.53 10.35 3.59
N CYS A 69 25.11 9.09 3.44
CA CYS A 69 24.65 8.21 4.52
C CYS A 69 25.43 6.89 4.60
N LYS A 70 26.59 6.78 3.95
CA LYS A 70 27.31 5.50 3.77
C LYS A 70 27.98 4.97 5.05
N ASP A 71 28.47 5.87 5.90
CA ASP A 71 29.26 5.54 7.09
C ASP A 71 28.40 5.41 8.36
N ASP A 72 27.14 5.87 8.29
CA ASP A 72 26.18 5.77 9.39
C ASP A 72 25.79 4.31 9.71
N PRO A 73 25.41 4.01 10.98
CA PRO A 73 24.96 2.68 11.39
C PRO A 73 23.50 2.39 10.99
N ILE A 74 22.70 3.43 10.76
CA ILE A 74 21.31 3.41 10.28
C ILE A 74 21.07 4.58 9.33
N THR A 75 20.07 4.47 8.45
CA THR A 75 19.65 5.58 7.57
C THR A 75 18.12 5.67 7.53
N GLY A 76 17.58 6.87 7.68
CA GLY A 76 16.16 7.16 7.55
C GLY A 76 15.75 7.25 6.09
N VAL A 77 14.64 6.60 5.76
CA VAL A 77 13.97 6.72 4.45
C VAL A 77 12.46 6.79 4.63
N TYR A 78 11.76 7.35 3.66
CA TYR A 78 10.31 7.14 3.55
C TYR A 78 10.04 6.04 2.52
N PHE A 79 9.26 5.03 2.92
CA PHE A 79 8.59 4.16 1.98
C PHE A 79 7.11 4.54 1.99
N PHE A 80 6.66 5.13 0.87
CA PHE A 80 5.39 5.83 0.78
C PHE A 80 5.24 6.93 1.85
N HIS A 81 4.22 6.80 2.71
CA HIS A 81 3.93 7.70 3.81
C HIS A 81 4.60 7.27 5.13
N LYS A 82 5.26 6.10 5.18
CA LYS A 82 5.79 5.52 6.42
C LYS A 82 7.29 5.82 6.57
N PRO A 83 7.71 6.49 7.66
CA PRO A 83 9.13 6.56 8.00
C PRO A 83 9.63 5.15 8.30
N SER A 84 10.81 4.81 7.77
CA SER A 84 11.41 3.48 7.78
C SER A 84 12.92 3.60 7.98
N LEU A 85 13.56 2.62 8.64
CA LEU A 85 15.02 2.57 8.74
C LEU A 85 15.64 1.54 7.81
N ILE A 86 16.76 1.91 7.18
CA ILE A 86 17.75 1.01 6.62
C ILE A 86 18.81 0.74 7.71
N ILE A 87 19.00 -0.51 8.10
CA ILE A 87 19.96 -0.91 9.15
C ILE A 87 21.26 -1.40 8.50
N ARG A 88 22.41 -0.89 8.95
CA ARG A 88 23.72 -1.07 8.29
C ARG A 88 24.76 -1.75 9.20
N HIS A 89 24.65 -1.57 10.52
CA HIS A 89 25.63 -2.05 11.51
C HIS A 89 25.39 -3.51 11.97
N PRO A 90 26.40 -4.41 11.94
CA PRO A 90 26.22 -5.83 12.26
C PRO A 90 25.69 -6.14 13.67
N GLU A 91 26.16 -5.47 14.73
CA GLU A 91 25.63 -5.69 16.08
C GLU A 91 24.18 -5.20 16.21
N ILE A 92 23.75 -4.17 15.46
CA ILE A 92 22.33 -3.77 15.44
C ILE A 92 21.49 -4.86 14.75
N ILE A 93 21.98 -5.40 13.62
CA ILE A 93 21.35 -6.53 12.92
C ILE A 93 21.22 -7.75 13.84
N LYS A 94 22.27 -8.08 14.60
CA LYS A 94 22.31 -9.18 15.60
C LYS A 94 21.37 -8.95 16.77
N ASN A 95 21.31 -7.73 17.30
CA ASN A 95 20.34 -7.34 18.33
C ASN A 95 18.92 -7.61 17.82
N ILE A 96 18.53 -6.96 16.73
CA ILE A 96 17.20 -7.01 16.13
C ILE A 96 16.78 -8.43 15.71
N LEU A 97 17.68 -9.20 15.09
CA LEU A 97 17.35 -10.54 14.58
C LEU A 97 17.47 -11.65 15.63
N VAL A 98 18.29 -11.48 16.67
CA VAL A 98 18.67 -12.57 17.59
C VAL A 98 18.48 -12.19 19.06
N LYS A 99 19.25 -11.23 19.61
CA LYS A 99 19.24 -10.95 21.07
C LYS A 99 17.87 -10.43 21.53
N ASP A 100 17.38 -9.40 20.83
CA ASP A 100 16.19 -8.63 21.15
C ASP A 100 15.00 -9.02 20.29
N PHE A 101 15.02 -10.23 19.72
CA PHE A 101 13.96 -10.77 18.87
C PHE A 101 12.52 -10.64 19.43
N PRO A 102 12.27 -10.69 20.77
CA PRO A 102 10.95 -10.38 21.32
C PRO A 102 10.38 -9.00 20.94
N ASN A 103 11.24 -8.01 20.66
CA ASN A 103 10.86 -6.67 20.19
C ASN A 103 10.61 -6.61 18.66
N PHE A 104 10.94 -7.68 17.93
CA PHE A 104 10.97 -7.74 16.46
C PHE A 104 10.43 -9.08 15.93
N ILE A 105 9.36 -9.59 16.55
CA ILE A 105 8.76 -10.89 16.19
C ILE A 105 8.18 -10.85 14.77
N ASP A 106 7.71 -9.69 14.31
CA ASP A 106 6.82 -9.57 13.14
C ASP A 106 7.42 -8.85 11.93
N ARG A 107 6.76 -9.05 10.79
CA ARG A 107 7.09 -8.55 9.45
C ARG A 107 5.98 -7.62 8.94
N GLY A 108 6.29 -6.78 7.95
CA GLY A 108 5.38 -5.80 7.35
C GLY A 108 4.19 -6.41 6.60
N LEU A 109 4.36 -7.62 6.06
CA LEU A 109 3.37 -8.33 5.24
C LEU A 109 2.13 -8.77 6.04
N ASN A 110 0.93 -8.44 5.56
CA ASN A 110 -0.36 -8.98 6.02
C ASN A 110 -1.13 -9.64 4.85
N SER A 111 -2.26 -10.28 5.14
CA SER A 111 -3.32 -10.62 4.18
C SER A 111 -4.69 -10.34 4.79
N ASP A 112 -5.75 -10.46 4.00
CA ASP A 112 -7.10 -10.56 4.55
C ASP A 112 -7.25 -11.85 5.42
N PRO A 113 -7.75 -11.75 6.67
CA PRO A 113 -7.83 -12.88 7.59
C PRO A 113 -9.12 -13.72 7.46
N HIS A 114 -10.10 -13.27 6.66
CA HIS A 114 -11.38 -13.93 6.43
C HIS A 114 -11.42 -14.63 5.07
N VAL A 115 -10.85 -13.99 4.04
CA VAL A 115 -10.82 -14.50 2.66
C VAL A 115 -9.60 -15.42 2.42
N ASP A 116 -8.46 -15.14 3.06
CA ASP A 116 -7.21 -15.89 2.83
C ASP A 116 -6.57 -16.40 4.12
N ILE A 117 -7.08 -17.54 4.60
CA ILE A 117 -6.63 -18.20 5.83
C ILE A 117 -5.16 -18.63 5.75
N ILE A 118 -4.66 -19.06 4.59
CA ILE A 118 -3.28 -19.51 4.42
C ILE A 118 -2.35 -18.31 4.15
N GLY A 119 -2.83 -17.29 3.43
CA GLY A 119 -2.22 -15.96 3.41
C GLY A 119 -2.05 -15.36 4.80
N ARG A 120 -2.96 -15.63 5.75
CA ARG A 120 -2.89 -15.16 7.14
C ARG A 120 -1.95 -16.02 8.00
N ASP A 121 -2.02 -17.33 7.87
CA ASP A 121 -1.38 -18.28 8.78
C ASP A 121 -0.02 -18.82 8.29
N ASN A 122 0.41 -18.50 7.07
CA ASN A 122 1.77 -18.84 6.61
C ASN A 122 2.86 -18.07 7.39
N LEU A 123 4.05 -18.68 7.48
CA LEU A 123 5.14 -18.20 8.33
C LEU A 123 5.82 -16.87 7.89
N PHE A 124 5.41 -16.26 6.78
CA PHE A 124 5.89 -14.95 6.34
C PHE A 124 5.02 -13.80 6.88
N THR A 125 3.69 -13.96 6.88
CA THR A 125 2.71 -12.95 7.32
C THR A 125 2.31 -13.07 8.78
N VAL A 126 2.09 -14.31 9.26
CA VAL A 126 1.47 -14.58 10.57
C VAL A 126 2.23 -13.93 11.72
N LYS A 127 1.49 -13.46 12.73
CA LYS A 127 1.96 -12.55 13.80
C LYS A 127 2.19 -13.25 15.15
N SER A 128 3.04 -12.66 15.99
CA SER A 128 3.19 -12.92 17.43
C SER A 128 3.14 -14.41 17.84
N ASP A 129 2.32 -14.79 18.83
CA ASP A 129 2.29 -16.15 19.37
C ASP A 129 1.64 -17.17 18.43
N ARG A 130 0.82 -16.72 17.47
CA ARG A 130 0.34 -17.57 16.38
C ARG A 130 1.49 -17.97 15.46
N TRP A 131 2.44 -17.06 15.19
CA TRP A 131 3.70 -17.42 14.52
C TRP A 131 4.52 -18.41 15.32
N LYS A 132 4.72 -18.18 16.64
CA LYS A 132 5.47 -19.11 17.51
C LYS A 132 4.85 -20.52 17.43
N THR A 133 3.52 -20.61 17.59
CA THR A 133 2.76 -21.87 17.54
C THR A 133 2.95 -22.62 16.22
N ILE A 134 2.79 -21.93 15.08
CA ILE A 134 2.92 -22.55 13.75
C ILE A 134 4.39 -22.90 13.46
N ARG A 135 5.36 -22.09 13.91
CA ARG A 135 6.80 -22.38 13.77
C ARG A 135 7.19 -23.62 14.55
N THR A 136 6.73 -23.77 15.79
CA THR A 136 6.97 -24.96 16.62
C THR A 136 6.34 -26.21 16.00
N LYS A 137 5.10 -26.14 15.50
CA LYS A 137 4.44 -27.27 14.84
C LYS A 137 5.11 -27.71 13.53
N LEU A 138 5.65 -26.77 12.74
CA LEU A 138 6.26 -27.10 11.44
C LEU A 138 7.76 -27.42 11.50
N SER A 139 8.49 -27.06 12.56
CA SER A 139 9.94 -27.32 12.64
C SER A 139 10.33 -28.81 12.67
N PRO A 140 9.56 -29.73 13.33
CA PRO A 140 9.84 -31.17 13.31
C PRO A 140 9.91 -31.82 11.93
N VAL A 141 9.20 -31.28 10.93
CA VAL A 141 9.22 -31.78 9.53
C VAL A 141 10.61 -31.66 8.91
N PHE A 142 11.41 -30.68 9.36
CA PHE A 142 12.74 -30.36 8.83
C PHE A 142 13.87 -30.85 9.76
N THR A 143 13.58 -31.89 10.55
CA THR A 143 14.58 -32.66 11.32
C THR A 143 15.32 -33.64 10.41
N SER A 144 16.62 -33.84 10.67
CA SER A 144 17.50 -34.63 9.79
C SER A 144 16.96 -36.03 9.44
N GLY A 145 16.24 -36.68 10.38
CA GLY A 145 15.59 -37.96 10.15
C GLY A 145 14.44 -37.89 9.12
N LYS A 146 13.51 -36.93 9.27
CA LYS A 146 12.43 -36.74 8.29
C LYS A 146 12.97 -36.28 6.93
N LEU A 147 14.02 -35.44 6.94
CA LEU A 147 14.67 -34.97 5.72
C LEU A 147 15.36 -36.09 4.92
N LYS A 148 15.87 -37.15 5.59
CA LYS A 148 16.42 -38.32 4.92
C LYS A 148 15.37 -39.06 4.07
N ASN A 149 14.14 -39.19 4.57
CA ASN A 149 13.05 -39.83 3.82
C ASN A 149 12.65 -38.98 2.60
N LEU A 150 12.54 -37.65 2.79
CA LEU A 150 12.23 -36.73 1.69
C LEU A 150 13.33 -36.77 0.61
N PHE A 151 14.61 -36.94 0.99
CA PHE A 151 15.71 -37.02 0.02
C PHE A 151 15.56 -38.20 -0.96
N LEU A 152 15.02 -39.34 -0.53
CA LEU A 152 14.78 -40.46 -1.43
C LEU A 152 13.79 -40.08 -2.55
N LEU A 153 12.75 -39.31 -2.23
CA LEU A 153 11.77 -38.80 -3.20
C LEU A 153 12.41 -37.78 -4.17
N MET A 154 13.40 -36.99 -3.71
CA MET A 154 14.19 -36.10 -4.58
C MET A 154 15.03 -36.91 -5.59
N VAL A 155 15.60 -38.04 -5.14
CA VAL A 155 16.38 -38.98 -5.98
C VAL A 155 15.52 -39.66 -7.04
N ASP A 156 14.25 -39.90 -6.78
CA ASP A 156 13.33 -40.40 -7.82
C ASP A 156 13.05 -39.33 -8.90
N VAL A 157 12.90 -38.05 -8.51
CA VAL A 157 12.81 -36.94 -9.47
C VAL A 157 14.14 -36.71 -10.23
N SER A 158 15.29 -36.97 -9.60
CA SER A 158 16.59 -36.86 -10.28
C SER A 158 16.82 -37.97 -11.30
N LYS A 159 16.28 -39.18 -11.11
CA LYS A 159 16.25 -40.20 -12.17
C LYS A 159 15.45 -39.73 -13.39
N VAL A 160 14.32 -39.07 -13.20
CA VAL A 160 13.51 -38.50 -14.31
C VAL A 160 14.27 -37.36 -15.02
N LEU A 161 15.02 -36.54 -14.27
CA LEU A 161 15.92 -35.53 -14.84
C LEU A 161 17.02 -36.15 -15.71
N GLU A 162 17.68 -37.20 -15.22
CA GLU A 162 18.75 -37.92 -15.91
C GLU A 162 18.22 -38.60 -17.19
N GLN A 163 17.05 -39.26 -17.11
CA GLN A 163 16.37 -39.86 -18.27
C GLN A 163 15.96 -38.82 -19.32
N LYS A 164 15.47 -37.64 -18.89
CA LYS A 164 15.15 -36.53 -19.80
C LYS A 164 16.41 -36.07 -20.55
N LEU A 165 17.49 -35.78 -19.82
CA LEU A 165 18.74 -35.30 -20.40
C LEU A 165 19.34 -36.32 -21.37
N ALA A 166 19.40 -37.60 -21.00
CA ALA A 166 19.92 -38.65 -21.86
C ALA A 166 19.13 -38.81 -23.16
N LYS A 167 17.80 -38.70 -23.09
CA LYS A 167 16.91 -38.74 -24.27
C LYS A 167 17.01 -37.49 -25.15
N GLU A 168 17.29 -36.33 -24.56
CA GLU A 168 17.20 -35.04 -25.26
C GLU A 168 18.52 -34.48 -25.78
N ILE A 169 19.66 -34.88 -25.21
CA ILE A 169 21.01 -34.47 -25.63
C ILE A 169 21.59 -35.50 -26.60
N GLY A 170 21.52 -36.79 -26.25
CA GLY A 170 22.14 -37.85 -27.06
C GLY A 170 23.63 -37.58 -27.24
N ASN A 171 24.05 -37.34 -28.48
CA ASN A 171 25.45 -37.05 -28.86
C ASN A 171 25.71 -35.56 -29.18
N GLU A 172 24.70 -34.69 -29.18
CA GLU A 172 24.82 -33.30 -29.65
C GLU A 172 24.57 -32.28 -28.51
N PRO A 173 25.33 -31.17 -28.45
CA PRO A 173 25.14 -30.15 -27.42
C PRO A 173 23.80 -29.43 -27.60
N LYS A 174 23.03 -29.30 -26.52
CA LYS A 174 21.69 -28.72 -26.53
C LYS A 174 21.54 -27.54 -25.58
N GLU A 175 20.96 -26.45 -26.09
CA GLU A 175 20.61 -25.28 -25.26
C GLU A 175 19.41 -25.56 -24.34
N TYR A 176 19.46 -25.03 -23.12
CA TYR A 176 18.37 -25.04 -22.15
C TYR A 176 18.18 -23.65 -21.54
N GLU A 177 16.93 -23.19 -21.41
CA GLU A 177 16.61 -22.00 -20.61
C GLU A 177 16.60 -22.40 -19.14
N MET A 178 17.62 -21.94 -18.40
CA MET A 178 17.90 -22.44 -17.05
C MET A 178 16.87 -22.04 -15.98
N LYS A 179 16.15 -20.92 -16.13
CA LYS A 179 15.08 -20.53 -15.19
C LYS A 179 13.89 -21.49 -15.32
N GLU A 180 13.42 -21.74 -16.54
CA GLU A 180 12.35 -22.67 -16.83
C GLU A 180 12.74 -24.12 -16.49
N PHE A 181 13.92 -24.57 -16.91
CA PHE A 181 14.43 -25.92 -16.61
C PHE A 181 14.55 -26.18 -15.09
N ALA A 182 15.14 -25.24 -14.34
CA ALA A 182 15.21 -25.34 -12.88
C ALA A 182 13.82 -25.29 -12.23
N SER A 183 12.86 -24.57 -12.81
CA SER A 183 11.49 -24.50 -12.30
C SER A 183 10.72 -25.81 -12.46
N PHE A 184 10.93 -26.58 -13.53
CA PHE A 184 10.34 -27.92 -13.68
C PHE A 184 10.84 -28.87 -12.58
N PHE A 185 12.17 -29.00 -12.43
CA PHE A 185 12.77 -29.85 -11.40
C PHE A 185 12.34 -29.41 -9.98
N THR A 186 12.29 -28.10 -9.75
CA THR A 186 11.84 -27.54 -8.47
C THR A 186 10.38 -27.89 -8.19
N THR A 187 9.50 -27.77 -9.20
CA THR A 187 8.07 -28.12 -9.09
C THR A 187 7.90 -29.59 -8.75
N ASP A 188 8.51 -30.49 -9.53
CA ASP A 188 8.37 -31.95 -9.35
C ASP A 188 8.91 -32.41 -7.99
N THR A 189 10.05 -31.85 -7.57
CA THR A 189 10.63 -32.13 -6.26
C THR A 189 9.73 -31.66 -5.11
N ILE A 190 9.05 -30.51 -5.24
CA ILE A 190 8.07 -30.08 -4.21
C ILE A 190 6.82 -30.97 -4.26
N ALA A 191 6.29 -31.26 -5.44
CA ALA A 191 5.07 -32.06 -5.61
C ALA A 191 5.20 -33.44 -4.94
N ILE A 192 6.32 -34.14 -5.17
CA ILE A 192 6.55 -35.44 -4.55
C ILE A 192 6.86 -35.33 -3.04
N CYS A 193 7.67 -34.36 -2.62
CA CYS A 193 8.11 -34.26 -1.21
C CYS A 193 7.04 -33.72 -0.25
N ALA A 194 6.12 -32.89 -0.73
CA ALA A 194 5.10 -32.25 0.11
C ALA A 194 3.70 -32.88 -0.03
N PHE A 195 3.41 -33.58 -1.15
CA PHE A 195 2.08 -34.18 -1.42
C PHE A 195 2.11 -35.64 -1.84
N GLY A 196 3.28 -36.20 -2.17
CA GLY A 196 3.38 -37.51 -2.84
C GLY A 196 2.88 -37.49 -4.29
N VAL A 197 2.71 -36.31 -4.90
CA VAL A 197 2.17 -36.15 -6.26
C VAL A 197 3.30 -36.12 -7.28
N GLN A 198 3.23 -37.00 -8.29
CA GLN A 198 4.13 -36.94 -9.45
C GLN A 198 3.64 -35.88 -10.45
N ALA A 199 4.11 -34.64 -10.29
CA ALA A 199 3.73 -33.53 -11.17
C ALA A 199 4.24 -33.69 -12.62
N ASN A 200 5.35 -34.41 -12.84
CA ASN A 200 5.92 -34.73 -14.16
C ASN A 200 6.18 -33.52 -15.07
N SER A 201 6.43 -32.35 -14.48
CA SER A 201 6.78 -31.08 -15.14
C SER A 201 8.01 -31.20 -16.04
N LEU A 202 8.99 -32.02 -15.65
CA LEU A 202 10.18 -32.32 -16.46
C LEU A 202 9.82 -32.98 -17.80
N LEU A 203 8.76 -33.80 -17.83
CA LEU A 203 8.30 -34.52 -19.02
C LEU A 203 7.23 -33.73 -19.78
N ASN A 204 6.41 -32.96 -19.07
CA ASN A 204 5.34 -32.13 -19.63
C ASN A 204 5.44 -30.68 -19.11
N PRO A 205 6.00 -29.74 -19.90
CA PRO A 205 6.02 -28.31 -19.58
C PRO A 205 4.65 -27.67 -19.32
N LYS A 206 3.55 -28.31 -19.76
CA LYS A 206 2.17 -27.89 -19.52
C LYS A 206 1.50 -28.66 -18.38
N ALA A 207 2.27 -29.38 -17.55
CA ALA A 207 1.75 -30.04 -16.36
C ALA A 207 1.00 -29.03 -15.48
N GLU A 208 -0.20 -29.39 -15.04
CA GLU A 208 -1.09 -28.51 -14.27
C GLU A 208 -0.36 -27.93 -13.03
N PHE A 209 0.41 -28.78 -12.36
CA PHE A 209 1.20 -28.37 -11.20
C PHE A 209 2.18 -27.25 -11.54
N HIS A 210 2.94 -27.40 -12.63
CA HIS A 210 3.90 -26.38 -13.07
C HIS A 210 3.19 -25.10 -13.49
N VAL A 211 2.16 -25.21 -14.33
CA VAL A 211 1.40 -24.06 -14.84
C VAL A 211 0.80 -23.24 -13.68
N ASN A 212 0.21 -23.90 -12.68
CA ASN A 212 -0.37 -23.21 -11.53
C ASN A 212 0.68 -22.69 -10.54
N SER A 213 1.82 -23.39 -10.39
CA SER A 213 2.97 -22.88 -9.62
C SER A 213 3.60 -21.63 -10.26
N LYS A 214 3.67 -21.60 -11.61
CA LYS A 214 4.20 -20.48 -12.38
C LYS A 214 3.27 -19.26 -12.26
N LYS A 215 1.95 -19.42 -12.42
CA LYS A 215 0.92 -18.38 -12.17
C LYS A 215 1.01 -17.74 -10.78
N ALA A 216 1.50 -18.45 -9.76
CA ALA A 216 1.65 -17.91 -8.40
C ALA A 216 2.76 -16.85 -8.28
N LEU A 217 3.74 -16.91 -9.19
CA LEU A 217 4.97 -16.11 -9.21
C LEU A 217 5.02 -15.14 -10.41
N ASP A 218 4.32 -15.45 -11.50
CA ASP A 218 4.23 -14.61 -12.70
C ASP A 218 3.36 -13.36 -12.47
N PHE A 219 3.63 -12.33 -13.26
CA PHE A 219 2.99 -11.03 -13.13
C PHE A 219 1.62 -10.96 -13.81
N HIS A 220 0.58 -10.61 -13.04
CA HIS A 220 -0.74 -10.21 -13.53
C HIS A 220 -1.20 -8.94 -12.80
N TRP A 221 -1.88 -8.01 -13.47
CA TRP A 221 -2.30 -6.71 -12.91
C TRP A 221 -3.12 -6.83 -11.60
N LYS A 222 -4.15 -7.68 -11.58
CA LYS A 222 -4.96 -7.96 -10.38
C LYS A 222 -4.07 -8.42 -9.21
N ARG A 223 -3.07 -9.25 -9.51
CA ARG A 223 -2.14 -9.85 -8.56
C ARG A 223 -1.14 -8.83 -8.00
N ALA A 224 -0.72 -7.88 -8.83
CA ALA A 224 0.10 -6.74 -8.41
C ALA A 224 -0.65 -5.83 -7.43
N ILE A 225 -1.93 -5.54 -7.69
CA ILE A 225 -2.81 -4.75 -6.79
C ILE A 225 -3.06 -5.47 -5.45
N GLU A 226 -3.20 -6.80 -5.45
CA GLU A 226 -3.29 -7.61 -4.23
C GLU A 226 -2.00 -7.50 -3.38
N PHE A 227 -0.83 -7.83 -3.96
CA PHE A 227 0.46 -7.75 -3.27
C PHE A 227 0.79 -6.33 -2.79
N THR A 228 0.53 -5.33 -3.64
CA THR A 228 0.61 -3.90 -3.33
C THR A 228 -0.07 -3.57 -2.01
N THR A 229 -1.35 -3.92 -1.90
CA THR A 229 -2.17 -3.48 -0.77
C THR A 229 -1.72 -4.19 0.51
N CYS A 230 -1.41 -5.48 0.42
CA CYS A 230 -0.88 -6.31 1.50
C CYS A 230 0.49 -5.85 2.06
N PHE A 231 1.33 -5.17 1.26
CA PHE A 231 2.63 -4.65 1.70
C PHE A 231 2.57 -3.20 2.21
N LEU A 232 1.70 -2.36 1.67
CA LEU A 232 1.71 -0.91 1.91
C LEU A 232 0.60 -0.40 2.83
N LEU A 233 -0.61 -0.91 2.62
CA LEU A 233 -1.83 -0.52 3.33
C LEU A 233 -2.47 -1.76 3.99
N PRO A 234 -1.75 -2.43 4.92
CA PRO A 234 -2.18 -3.71 5.50
C PRO A 234 -3.57 -3.65 6.18
N GLU A 235 -3.96 -2.50 6.72
CA GLU A 235 -5.28 -2.26 7.34
C GLU A 235 -6.42 -2.04 6.33
N VAL A 236 -6.08 -1.74 5.07
CA VAL A 236 -7.01 -1.61 3.95
C VAL A 236 -7.08 -2.94 3.19
N ALA A 237 -5.97 -3.67 3.08
CA ALA A 237 -5.91 -5.02 2.51
C ALA A 237 -6.92 -5.96 3.17
N SER A 238 -7.00 -5.96 4.51
CA SER A 238 -7.95 -6.76 5.30
C SER A 238 -9.37 -6.19 5.38
N LYS A 239 -9.70 -5.19 4.54
CA LYS A 239 -11.05 -4.63 4.37
C LYS A 239 -11.52 -4.71 2.91
N MET A 240 -10.60 -4.84 1.95
CA MET A 240 -10.88 -4.98 0.52
C MET A 240 -10.80 -6.43 0.02
N GLY A 241 -10.60 -7.43 0.91
CA GLY A 241 -10.52 -8.83 0.52
C GLY A 241 -9.26 -9.20 -0.26
N CYS A 242 -8.15 -8.46 -0.07
CA CYS A 242 -6.90 -8.71 -0.79
C CYS A 242 -6.23 -10.01 -0.29
N THR A 243 -6.12 -11.00 -1.16
CA THR A 243 -5.57 -12.32 -0.84
C THR A 243 -4.07 -12.40 -1.17
N MET A 244 -3.28 -13.01 -0.30
CA MET A 244 -1.87 -13.31 -0.57
C MET A 244 -1.71 -14.53 -1.48
N PHE A 245 -2.71 -15.38 -1.65
CA PHE A 245 -2.78 -16.43 -2.68
C PHE A 245 -4.10 -16.37 -3.46
N SER A 246 -4.14 -16.88 -4.70
CA SER A 246 -5.43 -17.09 -5.37
C SER A 246 -6.16 -18.26 -4.72
N ARG A 247 -7.49 -18.33 -4.88
CA ARG A 247 -8.34 -19.35 -4.24
C ARG A 247 -7.99 -20.80 -4.63
N GLU A 248 -7.22 -20.98 -5.71
CA GLU A 248 -6.86 -22.25 -6.34
C GLU A 248 -5.40 -22.68 -6.05
N THR A 249 -4.56 -21.82 -5.45
CA THR A 249 -3.09 -22.07 -5.33
C THR A 249 -2.63 -22.25 -3.88
N ASN A 250 -3.49 -22.82 -3.03
CA ASN A 250 -3.38 -22.64 -1.59
C ASN A 250 -2.44 -23.61 -0.84
N GLU A 251 -1.97 -24.71 -1.44
CA GLU A 251 -1.49 -25.87 -0.64
C GLU A 251 0.04 -26.13 -0.59
N PHE A 252 0.92 -25.37 -1.29
CA PHE A 252 2.15 -25.88 -1.96
C PHE A 252 3.54 -26.07 -1.23
N VAL A 253 4.30 -25.04 -0.80
CA VAL A 253 5.81 -25.11 -0.87
C VAL A 253 6.58 -25.64 0.38
N ARG A 254 7.32 -26.78 0.28
CA ARG A 254 8.52 -27.18 1.12
C ARG A 254 9.23 -28.52 0.68
N SER A 255 10.55 -28.59 0.31
CA SER A 255 11.09 -29.79 -0.43
C SER A 255 12.59 -30.30 -0.47
N THR A 256 13.61 -29.96 0.36
CA THR A 256 15.07 -30.16 -0.05
C THR A 256 16.22 -30.09 1.03
N VAL A 257 17.35 -30.90 1.12
CA VAL A 257 18.64 -30.58 1.91
C VAL A 257 19.97 -31.41 1.64
N ASN A 258 21.20 -30.84 1.72
CA ASN A 258 22.61 -31.41 1.68
C ASN A 258 23.34 -31.49 0.28
N TYR A 259 24.67 -31.68 0.08
CA TYR A 259 25.86 -31.10 0.79
C TYR A 259 26.94 -30.31 -0.06
N VAL A 260 28.10 -30.81 -0.54
CA VAL A 260 29.32 -30.00 -0.99
C VAL A 260 29.06 -28.80 -1.93
N ILE A 261 28.10 -28.92 -2.84
CA ILE A 261 27.65 -27.82 -3.73
C ILE A 261 27.12 -26.59 -2.93
N GLU A 262 27.07 -26.66 -1.59
CA GLU A 262 26.73 -25.56 -0.68
C GLU A 262 27.64 -24.35 -0.79
N GLU A 263 28.94 -24.50 -1.01
CA GLU A 263 29.85 -23.35 -1.08
C GLU A 263 29.59 -22.56 -2.36
N ARG A 264 29.35 -23.28 -3.47
CA ARG A 264 28.93 -22.72 -4.75
C ARG A 264 27.52 -22.11 -4.66
N ILE A 265 26.56 -22.77 -4.02
CA ILE A 265 25.22 -22.20 -3.77
C ILE A 265 25.28 -20.98 -2.84
N LYS A 266 26.03 -21.02 -1.74
CA LYS A 266 26.24 -19.87 -0.84
C LYS A 266 26.81 -18.68 -1.60
N LYS A 267 27.77 -18.94 -2.49
CA LYS A 267 28.36 -17.90 -3.35
C LYS A 267 27.34 -17.32 -4.34
N THR A 268 26.52 -18.15 -4.97
CA THR A 268 25.41 -17.70 -5.83
C THR A 268 24.37 -16.91 -5.04
N LEU A 269 23.91 -17.43 -3.90
CA LEU A 269 22.95 -16.77 -3.00
C LEU A 269 23.50 -15.49 -2.34
N ARG A 270 24.83 -15.31 -2.31
CA ARG A 270 25.44 -14.03 -1.92
C ARG A 270 25.35 -12.99 -3.05
N LEU A 271 25.66 -13.37 -4.29
CA LEU A 271 25.56 -12.45 -5.43
C LEU A 271 24.09 -12.14 -5.81
N TYR A 272 23.23 -13.13 -5.64
CA TYR A 272 21.84 -13.18 -6.08
C TYR A 272 20.94 -13.76 -4.96
N PRO A 273 20.78 -13.06 -3.83
CA PRO A 273 19.89 -13.50 -2.75
C PRO A 273 18.44 -13.46 -3.22
N SER A 274 17.67 -14.54 -2.97
CA SER A 274 16.28 -14.68 -3.45
C SER A 274 15.30 -13.64 -2.86
N LEU A 275 15.70 -12.97 -1.77
CA LEU A 275 15.07 -11.75 -1.27
C LEU A 275 16.16 -10.68 -1.14
N PRO A 276 15.99 -9.46 -1.69
CA PRO A 276 17.02 -8.42 -1.62
C PRO A 276 17.18 -7.79 -0.22
N PHE A 277 16.19 -7.93 0.66
CA PHE A 277 16.18 -7.41 2.04
C PHE A 277 15.44 -8.35 3.01
N LEU A 278 15.69 -8.17 4.31
CA LEU A 278 14.82 -8.66 5.39
C LEU A 278 14.07 -7.48 6.00
N ASP A 279 12.80 -7.67 6.35
CA ASP A 279 11.95 -6.68 7.01
C ASP A 279 11.60 -7.09 8.45
N ARG A 280 11.37 -6.12 9.34
CA ARG A 280 10.68 -6.31 10.63
C ARG A 280 9.80 -5.10 10.97
N ILE A 281 8.84 -5.29 11.86
CA ILE A 281 8.17 -4.19 12.57
C ILE A 281 8.71 -4.14 13.99
N CYS A 282 9.03 -2.95 14.49
CA CYS A 282 9.34 -2.75 15.91
C CYS A 282 8.06 -2.87 16.76
N ALA A 283 8.05 -3.81 17.69
CA ALA A 283 6.97 -4.04 18.64
C ALA A 283 7.56 -4.29 20.03
N PRO A 284 7.97 -3.23 20.76
CA PRO A 284 8.65 -3.36 22.04
C PRO A 284 7.84 -4.18 23.07
N VAL A 285 8.54 -4.98 23.89
CA VAL A 285 7.91 -5.77 24.95
C VAL A 285 7.38 -4.89 26.09
N ASN A 286 6.68 -5.49 27.06
CA ASN A 286 6.25 -4.87 28.32
C ASN A 286 5.35 -3.61 28.20
N GLY A 287 4.89 -3.26 27.00
CA GLY A 287 4.08 -2.06 26.74
C GLY A 287 4.89 -0.82 26.36
N GLU A 288 6.20 -0.94 26.22
CA GLU A 288 7.10 0.15 25.81
C GLU A 288 6.71 0.75 24.44
N GLN A 289 6.98 2.04 24.26
CA GLN A 289 6.64 2.79 23.05
C GLN A 289 7.82 2.88 22.06
N PHE A 290 9.05 2.59 22.50
CA PHE A 290 10.26 2.70 21.71
C PHE A 290 11.27 1.59 22.06
N TYR A 291 12.18 1.27 21.15
CA TYR A 291 13.34 0.39 21.40
C TYR A 291 14.65 1.15 21.17
N SER A 292 15.60 1.06 22.10
CA SER A 292 16.88 1.79 22.05
C SER A 292 17.91 1.14 21.11
N LEU A 293 18.68 1.97 20.39
CA LEU A 293 19.80 1.53 19.55
C LEU A 293 21.18 1.77 20.19
N GLU A 294 21.23 2.24 21.44
CA GLU A 294 22.48 2.47 22.16
C GLU A 294 23.26 1.16 22.40
N PRO A 295 24.61 1.18 22.40
CA PRO A 295 25.50 2.33 22.22
C PRO A 295 25.78 2.68 20.74
N TYR A 296 25.07 2.07 19.79
CA TYR A 296 25.37 2.21 18.36
C TYR A 296 24.68 3.40 17.71
N HIS A 297 23.52 3.84 18.22
CA HIS A 297 22.85 5.05 17.76
C HIS A 297 21.88 5.61 18.82
N LYS A 298 21.77 6.94 18.91
CA LYS A 298 20.91 7.65 19.88
C LYS A 298 19.41 7.56 19.56
N PHE A 299 19.05 7.13 18.34
CA PHE A 299 17.66 7.05 17.89
C PHE A 299 16.93 5.88 18.57
N GLN A 300 15.73 6.15 19.08
CA GLN A 300 14.86 5.15 19.66
C GLN A 300 13.75 4.79 18.66
N ILE A 301 13.71 3.53 18.21
CA ILE A 301 12.79 3.07 17.17
C ILE A 301 11.36 3.01 17.75
N PRO A 302 10.38 3.79 17.23
CA PRO A 302 9.02 3.77 17.73
C PRO A 302 8.29 2.46 17.41
N LYS A 303 7.38 2.06 18.31
CA LYS A 303 6.43 0.97 18.10
C LYS A 303 5.64 1.18 16.80
N GLY A 304 5.58 0.14 15.97
CA GLY A 304 4.97 0.16 14.65
C GLY A 304 5.90 0.61 13.52
N MET A 305 7.10 1.14 13.80
CA MET A 305 8.04 1.52 12.74
C MET A 305 8.59 0.26 12.01
N PRO A 306 8.52 0.21 10.67
CA PRO A 306 9.15 -0.83 9.88
C PRO A 306 10.66 -0.55 9.70
N ILE A 307 11.44 -1.62 9.70
CA ILE A 307 12.89 -1.60 9.56
C ILE A 307 13.35 -2.64 8.53
N TYR A 308 14.43 -2.33 7.81
CA TYR A 308 14.88 -3.09 6.65
C TYR A 308 16.39 -3.32 6.70
N ILE A 309 16.80 -4.56 6.42
CA ILE A 309 18.20 -5.00 6.40
C ILE A 309 18.52 -5.39 4.96
N PRO A 310 19.32 -4.60 4.21
CA PRO A 310 19.51 -4.78 2.77
C PRO A 310 20.53 -5.88 2.47
N ILE A 311 20.05 -7.12 2.40
CA ILE A 311 20.86 -8.34 2.17
C ILE A 311 21.78 -8.17 0.96
N ILE A 312 21.23 -7.78 -0.20
CA ILE A 312 21.99 -7.68 -1.46
C ILE A 312 23.17 -6.69 -1.36
N SER A 313 23.00 -5.63 -0.58
CA SER A 313 23.99 -4.57 -0.40
C SER A 313 25.06 -4.96 0.61
N ILE A 314 24.68 -5.57 1.73
CA ILE A 314 25.61 -6.13 2.73
C ILE A 314 26.46 -7.23 2.08
N HIS A 315 25.83 -8.10 1.28
CA HIS A 315 26.48 -9.16 0.49
C HIS A 315 27.49 -8.66 -0.55
N ARG A 316 27.32 -7.42 -1.03
CA ARG A 316 28.22 -6.76 -2.00
C ARG A 316 29.09 -5.67 -1.37
N ASN A 317 29.05 -5.48 -0.06
CA ASN A 317 29.90 -4.50 0.62
C ASN A 317 31.35 -5.04 0.69
N PRO A 318 32.36 -4.35 0.12
CA PRO A 318 33.75 -4.80 0.17
C PRO A 318 34.32 -4.93 1.59
N LYS A 319 33.74 -4.23 2.59
CA LYS A 319 34.09 -4.34 4.02
C LYS A 319 33.87 -5.75 4.59
N TYR A 320 32.86 -6.47 4.09
CA TYR A 320 32.54 -7.85 4.53
C TYR A 320 32.94 -8.89 3.48
N PHE A 321 32.98 -8.50 2.20
CA PHE A 321 33.36 -9.37 1.09
C PHE A 321 34.28 -8.63 0.11
N PRO A 322 35.61 -8.59 0.34
CA PRO A 322 36.59 -7.96 -0.58
C PRO A 322 36.42 -8.49 -2.01
N ASN A 323 36.66 -7.70 -3.06
CA ASN A 323 36.30 -8.06 -4.45
C ASN A 323 34.84 -8.59 -4.58
N PRO A 324 33.82 -7.80 -4.18
CA PRO A 324 32.48 -8.30 -3.87
C PRO A 324 31.76 -8.94 -5.06
N ASP A 325 31.92 -8.45 -6.29
CA ASP A 325 31.18 -9.00 -7.45
C ASP A 325 31.83 -10.25 -8.07
N GLN A 326 33.06 -10.63 -7.67
CA GLN A 326 33.76 -11.79 -8.24
C GLN A 326 33.24 -13.15 -7.71
N PHE A 327 33.08 -14.13 -8.61
CA PHE A 327 32.72 -15.52 -8.27
C PHE A 327 33.93 -16.33 -7.76
N ILE A 328 34.30 -16.07 -6.51
CA ILE A 328 35.29 -16.82 -5.70
C ILE A 328 34.52 -17.70 -4.68
N PRO A 329 34.32 -19.01 -4.90
CA PRO A 329 33.69 -19.94 -3.95
C PRO A 329 34.43 -20.11 -2.62
N GLU A 330 35.76 -20.04 -2.63
CA GLU A 330 36.70 -20.53 -1.60
C GLU A 330 36.54 -19.79 -0.26
N ARG A 331 35.86 -18.66 -0.26
CA ARG A 331 35.47 -17.91 0.96
C ARG A 331 34.60 -18.73 1.91
N PHE A 332 33.80 -19.65 1.37
CA PHE A 332 32.90 -20.48 2.15
C PHE A 332 33.51 -21.85 2.50
N SER A 333 34.80 -22.07 2.17
CA SER A 333 35.55 -23.27 2.55
C SER A 333 35.65 -23.40 4.08
N PRO A 334 36.00 -24.59 4.62
CA PRO A 334 36.15 -24.79 6.05
C PRO A 334 37.13 -23.81 6.72
N GLU A 335 38.24 -23.49 6.03
CA GLU A 335 39.36 -22.71 6.55
C GLU A 335 39.01 -21.21 6.62
N ASN A 336 38.30 -20.70 5.61
CA ASN A 336 37.90 -19.29 5.56
C ASN A 336 36.62 -19.01 6.37
N ARG A 337 35.94 -20.04 6.88
CA ARG A 337 34.60 -19.96 7.47
C ARG A 337 34.47 -19.01 8.64
N GLU A 338 35.51 -18.91 9.48
CA GLU A 338 35.54 -18.04 10.67
C GLU A 338 35.83 -16.57 10.33
N SER A 339 36.40 -16.30 9.14
CA SER A 339 36.66 -14.93 8.65
C SER A 339 35.39 -14.20 8.19
N ILE A 340 34.30 -14.94 7.95
CA ILE A 340 33.01 -14.37 7.56
C ILE A 340 32.22 -14.02 8.82
N ASP A 341 31.96 -12.73 9.04
CA ASP A 341 30.95 -12.29 10.00
C ASP A 341 29.60 -12.96 9.67
N GLN A 342 29.12 -13.82 10.57
CA GLN A 342 27.84 -14.51 10.42
C GLN A 342 26.64 -13.56 10.25
N TYR A 343 26.74 -12.32 10.71
CA TYR A 343 25.71 -11.28 10.55
C TYR A 343 25.78 -10.55 9.20
N SER A 344 26.84 -10.78 8.41
CA SER A 344 26.97 -10.29 7.03
C SER A 344 26.37 -11.25 5.99
N TYR A 345 26.39 -12.57 6.21
CA TYR A 345 25.85 -13.55 5.28
C TYR A 345 24.39 -13.93 5.58
N LEU A 346 23.46 -13.09 5.09
CA LEU A 346 22.03 -13.14 5.42
C LEU A 346 21.10 -13.89 4.43
N ALA A 347 21.61 -14.70 3.50
CA ALA A 347 20.82 -15.28 2.40
C ALA A 347 19.55 -16.06 2.80
N PHE A 348 19.54 -16.68 3.97
CA PHE A 348 18.39 -17.37 4.55
C PHE A 348 17.80 -16.69 5.80
N GLY A 349 18.32 -15.50 6.13
CA GLY A 349 18.05 -14.77 7.37
C GLY A 349 18.57 -15.47 8.63
N LEU A 350 18.53 -14.75 9.75
CA LEU A 350 19.02 -15.20 11.06
C LEU A 350 17.91 -15.23 12.12
N GLY A 351 18.24 -15.83 13.27
CA GLY A 351 17.38 -15.92 14.44
C GLY A 351 16.13 -16.78 14.25
N PRO A 352 15.12 -16.65 15.12
CA PRO A 352 13.94 -17.52 15.09
C PRO A 352 13.11 -17.39 13.79
N ARG A 353 13.06 -16.18 13.19
CA ARG A 353 12.41 -15.91 11.88
C ARG A 353 13.28 -16.25 10.67
N SER A 354 14.45 -16.89 10.84
CA SER A 354 15.24 -17.50 9.75
C SER A 354 14.40 -18.47 8.92
N CYS A 355 14.81 -18.68 7.66
CA CYS A 355 14.09 -19.56 6.75
C CYS A 355 14.13 -21.01 7.28
N ILE A 356 12.98 -21.51 7.72
CA ILE A 356 12.80 -22.91 8.16
C ILE A 356 13.16 -23.89 7.04
N GLY A 357 12.93 -23.47 5.79
CA GLY A 357 13.30 -24.18 4.59
C GLY A 357 14.71 -23.88 4.08
N SER A 358 15.70 -23.57 4.95
CA SER A 358 17.11 -23.25 4.58
C SER A 358 18.12 -24.38 4.79
N ARG A 359 18.08 -25.00 5.98
CA ARG A 359 18.50 -26.39 6.19
C ARG A 359 17.36 -27.35 5.89
N PHE A 360 16.24 -26.77 5.45
CA PHE A 360 15.64 -27.15 4.19
C PHE A 360 16.63 -26.88 3.01
N ALA A 361 16.15 -26.14 1.98
CA ALA A 361 16.76 -25.59 0.74
C ALA A 361 17.63 -26.47 -0.17
N TYR A 362 18.48 -27.33 0.34
CA TYR A 362 19.70 -27.68 -0.39
C TYR A 362 19.63 -28.84 -1.42
N PHE A 363 19.28 -30.09 -1.08
CA PHE A 363 19.53 -31.23 -2.00
C PHE A 363 18.81 -31.11 -3.33
N GLN A 364 17.60 -30.56 -3.44
CA GLN A 364 17.00 -30.26 -4.74
C GLN A 364 18.00 -29.55 -5.67
N VAL A 365 18.65 -28.48 -5.20
CA VAL A 365 19.66 -27.75 -5.99
C VAL A 365 20.96 -28.56 -6.14
N LYS A 366 21.39 -29.29 -5.10
CA LYS A 366 22.69 -30.00 -5.09
C LYS A 366 22.65 -31.34 -5.83
N LEU A 367 21.50 -31.99 -5.82
CA LEU A 367 21.15 -33.22 -6.52
C LEU A 367 20.85 -32.91 -7.98
N ALA A 368 20.11 -31.83 -8.30
CA ALA A 368 19.99 -31.36 -9.67
C ALA A 368 21.38 -31.08 -10.27
N LEU A 369 22.23 -30.32 -9.55
CA LEU A 369 23.59 -30.05 -10.00
C LEU A 369 24.47 -31.31 -10.04
N PHE A 370 24.27 -32.30 -9.17
CA PHE A 370 24.98 -33.59 -9.25
C PHE A 370 24.53 -34.40 -10.48
N SER A 371 23.22 -34.62 -10.64
CA SER A 371 22.63 -35.35 -11.77
C SER A 371 22.88 -34.71 -13.13
N ILE A 372 23.17 -33.41 -13.18
CA ILE A 372 23.67 -32.74 -14.39
C ILE A 372 25.20 -32.94 -14.51
N LEU A 373 25.98 -32.50 -13.52
CA LEU A 373 27.44 -32.39 -13.62
C LEU A 373 28.20 -33.73 -13.47
N ARG A 374 27.51 -34.83 -13.16
CA ARG A 374 28.07 -36.19 -13.19
C ARG A 374 28.35 -36.66 -14.62
N ASP A 375 27.42 -36.37 -15.53
CA ASP A 375 27.42 -36.92 -16.89
C ASP A 375 27.59 -35.84 -17.98
N TYR A 376 27.26 -34.57 -17.67
CA TYR A 376 27.22 -33.48 -18.65
C TYR A 376 28.12 -32.29 -18.26
N LYS A 377 28.85 -31.78 -19.26
CA LYS A 377 29.52 -30.47 -19.19
C LYS A 377 28.50 -29.37 -19.47
N VAL A 378 28.50 -28.31 -18.66
CA VAL A 378 27.68 -27.10 -18.89
C VAL A 378 28.58 -25.98 -19.40
N GLU A 379 28.24 -25.42 -20.55
CA GLU A 379 28.96 -24.32 -21.20
C GLU A 379 28.01 -23.15 -21.51
N VAL A 380 28.58 -22.00 -21.87
CA VAL A 380 27.81 -20.82 -22.30
C VAL A 380 27.64 -20.83 -23.81
N SER A 381 26.42 -20.56 -24.29
CA SER A 381 26.16 -20.29 -25.71
C SER A 381 26.14 -18.79 -26.01
N GLU A 382 26.13 -18.41 -27.28
CA GLU A 382 26.02 -17.01 -27.75
C GLU A 382 24.80 -16.26 -27.16
N ARG A 383 23.74 -16.99 -26.80
CA ARG A 383 22.50 -16.45 -26.22
C ARG A 383 22.60 -16.23 -24.70
N THR A 384 23.71 -16.62 -24.07
CA THR A 384 23.91 -16.53 -22.63
C THR A 384 24.31 -15.09 -22.23
N PRO A 385 23.53 -14.39 -21.38
CA PRO A 385 23.82 -13.00 -21.05
C PRO A 385 25.08 -12.87 -20.17
N THR A 386 26.08 -12.14 -20.67
CA THR A 386 27.37 -11.90 -19.98
C THR A 386 27.25 -11.13 -18.66
N LYS A 387 26.12 -10.45 -18.42
CA LYS A 387 25.74 -9.84 -17.14
C LYS A 387 24.28 -10.15 -16.83
N MET A 388 24.02 -10.60 -15.61
CA MET A 388 22.68 -10.95 -15.16
C MET A 388 21.91 -9.69 -14.72
N ASN A 389 20.89 -9.31 -15.48
CA ASN A 389 20.04 -8.16 -15.19
C ASN A 389 18.82 -8.60 -14.35
N PHE A 390 18.55 -7.92 -13.24
CA PHE A 390 17.34 -8.17 -12.43
C PHE A 390 16.07 -7.66 -13.14
N ASP A 391 14.97 -8.41 -13.03
CA ASP A 391 13.68 -7.98 -13.57
C ASP A 391 13.13 -6.78 -12.78
N LYS A 392 12.89 -5.68 -13.48
CA LYS A 392 12.39 -4.42 -12.93
C LYS A 392 10.91 -4.47 -12.56
N LYS A 393 10.19 -5.52 -12.97
CA LYS A 393 8.78 -5.78 -12.65
C LYS A 393 8.59 -6.61 -11.36
N SER A 394 9.67 -7.06 -10.72
CA SER A 394 9.67 -8.12 -9.69
C SER A 394 8.88 -7.83 -8.40
N LEU A 395 8.38 -6.60 -8.21
CA LEU A 395 7.49 -6.21 -7.12
C LEU A 395 6.70 -4.96 -7.55
N MET A 396 5.84 -5.12 -8.57
CA MET A 396 5.12 -4.01 -9.19
C MET A 396 4.02 -3.43 -8.30
N VAL A 397 4.02 -2.10 -8.13
CA VAL A 397 3.11 -1.35 -7.25
C VAL A 397 2.86 0.06 -7.83
N VAL A 398 1.82 0.75 -7.34
CA VAL A 398 1.49 2.19 -7.53
C VAL A 398 0.86 2.59 -8.85
N LEU A 399 1.47 2.30 -10.00
CA LEU A 399 1.01 2.88 -11.28
C LEU A 399 -0.43 2.44 -11.62
N GLU A 400 -0.74 1.16 -11.35
CA GLU A 400 -2.09 0.60 -11.44
C GLU A 400 -3.02 1.07 -10.30
N VAL A 401 -2.49 1.46 -9.14
CA VAL A 401 -3.30 2.03 -8.03
C VAL A 401 -3.74 3.46 -8.34
N ILE A 402 -2.87 4.28 -8.93
CA ILE A 402 -3.23 5.63 -9.38
C ILE A 402 -4.32 5.53 -10.46
N LEU A 403 -4.16 4.62 -11.43
CA LEU A 403 -5.19 4.35 -12.43
C LEU A 403 -6.49 3.84 -11.78
N GLY A 404 -6.39 2.92 -10.82
CA GLY A 404 -7.54 2.41 -10.05
C GLY A 404 -8.29 3.50 -9.28
N ILE A 405 -7.57 4.40 -8.59
CA ILE A 405 -8.15 5.55 -7.89
C ILE A 405 -8.84 6.49 -8.89
N VAL A 406 -8.22 6.79 -10.04
CA VAL A 406 -8.85 7.60 -11.10
C VAL A 406 -10.12 6.94 -11.62
N LEU A 407 -10.11 5.63 -11.89
CA LEU A 407 -11.28 4.87 -12.32
C LEU A 407 -12.38 4.81 -11.25
N CYS A 408 -12.03 4.68 -9.96
CA CYS A 408 -12.97 4.76 -8.86
C CYS A 408 -13.59 6.16 -8.71
N VAL A 409 -12.82 7.23 -8.89
CA VAL A 409 -13.33 8.61 -8.88
C VAL A 409 -14.26 8.84 -10.06
N VAL A 410 -13.87 8.47 -11.30
CA VAL A 410 -14.72 8.59 -12.49
C VAL A 410 -16.00 7.76 -12.35
N GLY A 411 -15.88 6.52 -11.85
CA GLY A 411 -17.02 5.63 -11.58
C GLY A 411 -17.97 6.18 -10.51
N PHE A 412 -17.45 6.79 -9.44
CA PHE A 412 -18.25 7.46 -8.42
C PHE A 412 -18.97 8.70 -8.97
N LEU A 413 -18.30 9.53 -9.77
CA LEU A 413 -18.89 10.71 -10.41
C LEU A 413 -20.02 10.30 -11.38
N TRP A 414 -19.82 9.23 -12.16
CA TRP A 414 -20.84 8.67 -13.05
C TRP A 414 -22.02 8.07 -12.27
N TRP A 415 -21.74 7.26 -11.24
CA TRP A 415 -22.77 6.69 -10.37
C TRP A 415 -23.59 7.78 -9.66
N TRP A 416 -22.94 8.85 -9.21
CA TRP A 416 -23.62 10.00 -8.61
C TRP A 416 -24.57 10.66 -9.60
N GLN A 417 -24.11 10.98 -10.82
CA GLN A 417 -24.97 11.58 -11.86
C GLN A 417 -26.14 10.65 -12.23
N ARG A 418 -25.89 9.35 -12.37
CA ARG A 418 -26.91 8.35 -12.67
C ARG A 418 -27.95 8.23 -11.54
N SER A 419 -27.52 8.14 -10.29
CA SER A 419 -28.39 8.08 -9.11
C SER A 419 -29.21 9.36 -8.93
N ALA A 420 -28.59 10.53 -9.12
CA ALA A 420 -29.27 11.83 -9.09
C ALA A 420 -30.38 11.93 -10.16
N ARG A 421 -30.11 11.44 -11.37
CA ARG A 421 -31.11 11.36 -12.45
C ARG A 421 -32.25 10.41 -12.10
N ILE A 422 -31.94 9.16 -11.72
CA ILE A 422 -32.93 8.13 -11.38
C ILE A 422 -33.82 8.56 -10.20
N TYR A 423 -33.26 9.28 -9.22
CA TYR A 423 -34.02 9.83 -8.10
C TYR A 423 -35.15 10.76 -8.58
N TRP A 424 -34.86 11.71 -9.46
CA TRP A 424 -35.86 12.65 -9.97
C TRP A 424 -36.84 12.02 -10.96
N GLU A 425 -36.35 11.14 -11.85
CA GLU A 425 -37.19 10.35 -12.76
C GLU A 425 -38.19 9.47 -11.99
N LYS A 426 -37.76 8.79 -10.91
CA LYS A 426 -38.65 7.96 -10.06
C LYS A 426 -39.73 8.78 -9.35
N ASN A 427 -39.45 10.03 -9.01
CA ASN A 427 -40.41 10.91 -8.34
C ASN A 427 -41.28 11.73 -9.33
N GLY A 428 -41.07 11.57 -10.65
CA GLY A 428 -41.86 12.27 -11.68
C GLY A 428 -41.62 13.79 -11.73
N VAL A 429 -40.44 14.27 -11.34
CA VAL A 429 -40.13 15.71 -11.27
C VAL A 429 -39.00 16.08 -12.22
N SER A 430 -39.23 17.07 -13.07
CA SER A 430 -38.22 17.71 -13.93
C SER A 430 -37.00 18.20 -13.14
N TYR A 431 -35.79 18.01 -13.65
CA TYR A 431 -34.53 18.25 -12.92
C TYR A 431 -33.46 18.97 -13.75
N ILE A 432 -32.84 20.00 -13.16
CA ILE A 432 -31.70 20.72 -13.76
C ILE A 432 -30.39 20.02 -13.39
N PRO A 433 -29.65 19.42 -14.36
CA PRO A 433 -28.43 18.68 -14.08
C PRO A 433 -27.27 19.59 -13.66
N GLY A 434 -26.70 19.32 -12.48
CA GLY A 434 -25.46 19.95 -12.00
C GLY A 434 -24.29 18.98 -11.86
N PRO A 435 -23.04 19.48 -11.71
CA PRO A 435 -21.88 18.66 -11.40
C PRO A 435 -22.01 17.92 -10.04
N PRO A 436 -21.38 16.75 -9.87
CA PRO A 436 -21.42 16.01 -8.60
C PRO A 436 -21.00 16.82 -7.39
N LEU A 437 -21.58 16.50 -6.23
CA LEU A 437 -21.36 17.12 -4.90
C LEU A 437 -21.62 18.64 -4.77
N LEU A 438 -21.70 19.39 -5.87
CA LEU A 438 -22.04 20.82 -5.88
C LEU A 438 -23.46 21.07 -6.40
N GLY A 439 -23.92 20.36 -7.42
CA GLY A 439 -25.21 20.60 -8.04
C GLY A 439 -25.29 22.01 -8.64
N VAL A 440 -26.44 22.69 -8.48
CA VAL A 440 -26.69 23.98 -9.13
C VAL A 440 -25.88 25.15 -8.55
N VAL A 441 -25.46 25.09 -7.27
CA VAL A 441 -24.68 26.18 -6.62
C VAL A 441 -23.25 26.34 -7.15
N LYS A 442 -22.82 25.54 -8.12
CA LYS A 442 -21.48 25.57 -8.72
C LYS A 442 -21.04 26.98 -9.15
N ASP A 443 -21.86 27.71 -9.91
CA ASP A 443 -21.46 29.03 -10.42
C ASP A 443 -21.56 30.16 -9.34
N ALA A 444 -22.39 29.98 -8.31
CA ALA A 444 -22.40 30.85 -7.13
C ALA A 444 -21.19 30.61 -6.20
N MET A 445 -20.80 29.35 -5.98
CA MET A 445 -19.57 28.98 -5.24
C MET A 445 -18.28 29.36 -5.99
N MET A 446 -18.34 29.52 -7.31
CA MET A 446 -17.26 30.11 -8.12
C MET A 446 -17.33 31.65 -8.19
N PHE A 447 -18.22 32.30 -7.41
CA PHE A 447 -18.44 33.75 -7.38
C PHE A 447 -18.75 34.40 -8.75
N LYS A 448 -19.25 33.63 -9.72
CA LYS A 448 -19.58 34.12 -11.07
C LYS A 448 -20.99 34.73 -11.17
N LYS A 449 -21.84 34.40 -10.21
CA LYS A 449 -23.23 34.81 -10.07
C LYS A 449 -23.54 34.97 -8.59
N SER A 450 -24.42 35.90 -8.23
CA SER A 450 -24.95 35.94 -6.86
C SER A 450 -25.90 34.76 -6.63
N PHE A 451 -26.25 34.50 -5.36
CA PHE A 451 -27.32 33.56 -5.05
C PHE A 451 -28.68 34.01 -5.62
N GLY A 452 -28.90 35.33 -5.79
CA GLY A 452 -30.11 35.86 -6.43
C GLY A 452 -30.19 35.46 -7.90
N ASP A 453 -29.11 35.67 -8.64
CA ASP A 453 -29.02 35.33 -10.07
C ASP A 453 -29.14 33.81 -10.28
N LEU A 454 -28.57 33.00 -9.37
CA LEU A 454 -28.73 31.54 -9.40
C LEU A 454 -30.20 31.11 -9.26
N PHE A 455 -30.94 31.68 -8.32
CA PHE A 455 -32.37 31.38 -8.17
C PHE A 455 -33.19 31.90 -9.36
N TYR A 456 -32.81 33.06 -9.93
CA TYR A 456 -33.39 33.61 -11.15
C TYR A 456 -33.19 32.67 -12.36
N ASP A 457 -31.95 32.23 -12.62
CA ASP A 457 -31.62 31.26 -13.69
C ASP A 457 -32.48 29.99 -13.59
N ILE A 458 -32.61 29.44 -12.37
CA ILE A 458 -33.38 28.21 -12.13
C ILE A 458 -34.89 28.46 -12.33
N TYR A 459 -35.40 29.62 -11.91
CA TYR A 459 -36.80 30.01 -12.05
C TYR A 459 -37.20 30.27 -13.51
N TYR A 460 -36.30 30.80 -14.34
CA TYR A 460 -36.52 31.08 -15.76
C TYR A 460 -35.91 30.04 -16.72
N HIS A 461 -35.41 28.91 -16.19
CA HIS A 461 -34.73 27.87 -16.98
C HIS A 461 -35.62 27.31 -18.11
N GLU A 462 -35.30 27.64 -19.36
CA GLU A 462 -36.13 27.46 -20.56
C GLU A 462 -36.84 26.11 -20.66
N LYS A 463 -36.12 25.01 -20.41
CA LYS A 463 -36.64 23.63 -20.57
C LYS A 463 -37.70 23.20 -19.55
N PHE A 464 -37.86 23.95 -18.45
CA PHE A 464 -38.72 23.57 -17.32
C PHE A 464 -39.58 24.74 -16.82
N LYS A 465 -39.59 25.86 -17.55
CA LYS A 465 -40.28 27.11 -17.16
C LYS A 465 -41.78 26.90 -16.86
N ASP A 466 -42.40 25.96 -17.56
CA ASP A 466 -43.83 25.64 -17.48
C ASP A 466 -44.14 24.60 -16.38
N ASP A 467 -43.12 23.96 -15.78
CA ASP A 467 -43.30 22.97 -14.71
C ASP A 467 -43.60 23.66 -13.36
N PRO A 468 -44.66 23.24 -12.63
CA PRO A 468 -45.08 23.88 -11.38
C PRO A 468 -44.07 23.68 -10.22
N ILE A 469 -43.28 22.62 -10.30
CA ILE A 469 -42.17 22.27 -9.40
C ILE A 469 -40.98 21.77 -10.22
N THR A 470 -39.76 21.95 -9.73
CA THR A 470 -38.55 21.45 -10.39
C THR A 470 -37.49 21.08 -9.37
N GLY A 471 -36.90 19.90 -9.55
CA GLY A 471 -35.82 19.38 -8.74
C GLY A 471 -34.49 20.04 -9.06
N VAL A 472 -33.71 20.30 -8.03
CA VAL A 472 -32.30 20.69 -8.10
C VAL A 472 -31.52 20.00 -6.99
N TYR A 473 -30.21 19.83 -7.18
CA TYR A 473 -29.33 19.45 -6.07
C TYR A 473 -28.63 20.71 -5.51
N PHE A 474 -28.84 20.98 -4.23
CA PHE A 474 -27.99 21.88 -3.45
C PHE A 474 -26.92 21.02 -2.77
N PHE A 475 -25.70 21.06 -3.31
CA PHE A 475 -24.62 20.12 -2.97
C PHE A 475 -25.03 18.65 -3.18
N HIS A 476 -25.19 17.91 -2.08
CA HIS A 476 -25.62 16.52 -2.05
C HIS A 476 -27.12 16.35 -1.74
N LYS A 477 -27.84 17.43 -1.41
CA LYS A 477 -29.25 17.36 -0.99
C LYS A 477 -30.18 17.62 -2.18
N PRO A 478 -31.18 16.76 -2.45
CA PRO A 478 -32.25 17.09 -3.37
C PRO A 478 -33.09 18.22 -2.76
N SER A 479 -33.61 19.10 -3.60
CA SER A 479 -34.44 20.23 -3.19
C SER A 479 -35.42 20.59 -4.31
N LEU A 480 -36.60 21.07 -3.95
CA LEU A 480 -37.63 21.51 -4.90
C LEU A 480 -37.64 23.03 -4.97
N ILE A 481 -37.58 23.55 -6.20
CA ILE A 481 -37.98 24.92 -6.52
C ILE A 481 -39.44 24.87 -6.96
N ILE A 482 -40.23 25.82 -6.47
CA ILE A 482 -41.69 25.80 -6.60
C ILE A 482 -42.10 27.10 -7.27
N ARG A 483 -42.77 26.99 -8.43
CA ARG A 483 -43.22 28.13 -9.24
C ARG A 483 -44.71 28.43 -9.03
N HIS A 484 -45.53 27.40 -8.85
CA HIS A 484 -46.99 27.54 -8.87
C HIS A 484 -47.54 28.26 -7.62
N PRO A 485 -48.25 29.41 -7.75
CA PRO A 485 -48.65 30.25 -6.62
C PRO A 485 -49.50 29.53 -5.54
N GLU A 486 -50.44 28.67 -5.92
CA GLU A 486 -51.23 27.92 -4.92
C GLU A 486 -50.38 26.89 -4.15
N ILE A 487 -49.30 26.35 -4.73
CA ILE A 487 -48.40 25.43 -3.99
C ILE A 487 -47.58 26.23 -2.97
N ILE A 488 -47.08 27.40 -3.37
CA ILE A 488 -46.39 28.35 -2.47
C ILE A 488 -47.31 28.76 -1.31
N LYS A 489 -48.57 29.11 -1.61
CA LYS A 489 -49.61 29.48 -0.63
C LYS A 489 -50.01 28.32 0.29
N ASN A 490 -50.08 27.09 -0.22
CA ASN A 490 -50.28 25.90 0.60
C ASN A 490 -49.12 25.77 1.62
N ILE A 491 -47.89 25.68 1.13
CA ILE A 491 -46.68 25.47 1.95
C ILE A 491 -46.43 26.58 2.97
N LEU A 492 -46.60 27.84 2.60
CA LEU A 492 -46.30 28.99 3.47
C LEU A 492 -47.46 29.42 4.38
N VAL A 493 -48.70 28.96 4.14
CA VAL A 493 -49.89 29.41 4.90
C VAL A 493 -50.74 28.27 5.44
N LYS A 494 -51.18 27.32 4.59
CA LYS A 494 -52.08 26.21 5.02
C LYS A 494 -51.31 25.13 5.78
N ASP A 495 -50.23 24.66 5.17
CA ASP A 495 -49.40 23.53 5.61
C ASP A 495 -48.15 23.97 6.37
N PHE A 496 -48.05 25.26 6.71
CA PHE A 496 -46.91 25.86 7.42
C PHE A 496 -46.41 25.07 8.65
N PRO A 497 -47.24 24.38 9.46
CA PRO A 497 -46.76 23.52 10.55
C PRO A 497 -45.74 22.45 10.13
N ASN A 498 -45.72 22.05 8.86
CA ASN A 498 -44.80 21.06 8.29
C ASN A 498 -43.48 21.69 7.78
N PHE A 499 -43.40 23.03 7.66
CA PHE A 499 -42.32 23.77 6.98
C PHE A 499 -41.66 24.84 7.88
N ILE A 500 -41.63 24.61 9.19
CA ILE A 500 -41.10 25.56 10.19
C ILE A 500 -39.57 25.75 10.06
N ASP A 501 -38.84 24.68 9.75
CA ASP A 501 -37.39 24.63 9.88
C ASP A 501 -36.65 25.08 8.61
N ARG A 502 -35.79 26.08 8.73
CA ARG A 502 -35.03 26.68 7.61
C ARG A 502 -33.73 25.95 7.23
N GLY A 503 -33.44 24.81 7.85
CA GLY A 503 -32.25 23.99 7.57
C GLY A 503 -30.89 24.57 8.03
N ILE A 504 -30.84 25.82 8.48
CA ILE A 504 -29.64 26.48 9.02
C ILE A 504 -29.36 25.95 10.44
N ASN A 505 -28.10 25.62 10.73
CA ASN A 505 -27.60 25.23 12.05
C ASN A 505 -26.43 26.13 12.45
N SER A 506 -26.30 26.41 13.74
CA SER A 506 -25.14 27.03 14.40
C SER A 506 -24.66 26.10 15.53
N ASP A 507 -23.40 26.23 15.96
CA ASP A 507 -22.92 25.50 17.14
C ASP A 507 -23.42 26.21 18.43
N PRO A 508 -24.24 25.56 19.27
CA PRO A 508 -24.85 26.18 20.45
C PRO A 508 -23.88 26.37 21.63
N HIS A 509 -22.63 25.93 21.51
CA HIS A 509 -21.55 26.14 22.49
C HIS A 509 -20.60 27.27 22.08
N VAL A 510 -20.50 27.58 20.79
CA VAL A 510 -19.57 28.59 20.24
C VAL A 510 -20.30 29.87 19.82
N ASP A 511 -21.51 29.77 19.24
CA ASP A 511 -22.25 30.92 18.72
C ASP A 511 -23.57 31.15 19.48
N GLY A 512 -23.49 31.92 20.57
CA GLY A 512 -24.64 32.27 21.40
C GLY A 512 -25.72 33.11 20.70
N ILE A 513 -25.35 33.87 19.65
CA ILE A 513 -26.30 34.69 18.88
C ILE A 513 -26.95 33.84 17.78
N GLY A 514 -26.16 32.98 17.13
CA GLY A 514 -26.61 31.94 16.22
C GLY A 514 -27.56 30.94 16.88
N ARG A 515 -27.40 30.66 18.17
CA ARG A 515 -28.15 29.63 18.92
C ARG A 515 -29.64 29.94 19.12
N ASP A 516 -30.01 31.20 19.34
CA ASP A 516 -31.34 31.59 19.82
C ASP A 516 -32.04 32.67 18.95
N ASN A 517 -31.63 32.83 17.69
CA ASN A 517 -32.29 33.73 16.73
C ASN A 517 -33.40 33.05 15.89
N LEU A 518 -34.26 33.88 15.29
CA LEU A 518 -35.46 33.45 14.53
C LEU A 518 -35.19 32.74 13.19
N PHE A 519 -33.93 32.63 12.74
CA PHE A 519 -33.55 32.05 11.45
C PHE A 519 -32.91 30.65 11.56
N SER A 520 -32.31 30.34 12.71
CA SER A 520 -31.64 29.06 13.02
C SER A 520 -32.45 28.13 13.93
N VAL A 521 -33.26 28.70 14.82
CA VAL A 521 -34.05 27.94 15.80
C VAL A 521 -35.18 27.16 15.12
N LYS A 522 -35.48 25.97 15.64
CA LYS A 522 -36.36 24.95 15.04
C LYS A 522 -37.63 24.66 15.83
N GLY A 523 -38.64 24.13 15.13
CA GLY A 523 -39.83 23.49 15.69
C GLY A 523 -40.51 24.24 16.84
N ALA A 524 -40.69 23.56 17.98
CA ALA A 524 -41.36 24.12 19.15
C ALA A 524 -40.63 25.35 19.74
N ARG A 525 -39.28 25.34 19.78
CA ARG A 525 -38.48 26.48 20.28
C ARG A 525 -38.66 27.71 19.39
N TRP A 526 -38.79 27.52 18.08
CA TRP A 526 -39.08 28.60 17.13
C TRP A 526 -40.43 29.24 17.43
N LYS A 527 -41.48 28.42 17.64
CA LYS A 527 -42.82 28.91 18.04
C LYS A 527 -42.73 29.73 19.33
N THR A 528 -42.06 29.24 20.37
CA THR A 528 -41.89 29.97 21.64
C THR A 528 -41.19 31.32 21.48
N ILE A 529 -40.11 31.39 20.70
CA ILE A 529 -39.38 32.65 20.46
C ILE A 529 -40.22 33.61 19.60
N ARG A 530 -40.88 33.11 18.56
CA ARG A 530 -41.77 33.91 17.69
C ARG A 530 -42.94 34.52 18.49
N THR A 531 -43.58 33.75 19.37
CA THR A 531 -44.66 34.24 20.22
C THR A 531 -44.18 35.30 21.22
N LYS A 532 -42.98 35.14 21.81
CA LYS A 532 -42.41 36.15 22.73
C LYS A 532 -42.00 37.45 22.03
N LEU A 533 -41.49 37.38 20.79
CA LEU A 533 -41.01 38.57 20.06
C LEU A 533 -42.10 39.32 19.29
N SER A 534 -43.16 38.64 18.80
CA SER A 534 -44.20 39.29 17.98
C SER A 534 -44.87 40.51 18.66
N PRO A 535 -45.14 40.53 19.98
CA PRO A 535 -45.66 41.71 20.69
C PRO A 535 -44.72 42.91 20.77
N VAL A 536 -43.47 42.81 20.30
CA VAL A 536 -42.52 43.94 20.20
C VAL A 536 -42.72 44.71 18.89
N PHE A 537 -43.02 44.00 17.80
CA PHE A 537 -43.14 44.55 16.44
C PHE A 537 -44.57 44.98 16.07
N THR A 538 -45.37 45.39 17.06
CA THR A 538 -46.72 45.91 16.81
C THR A 538 -46.66 47.34 16.29
N SER A 539 -47.61 47.73 15.44
CA SER A 539 -47.63 49.02 14.75
C SER A 539 -47.54 50.23 15.69
N GLY A 540 -48.11 50.12 16.91
CA GLY A 540 -47.99 51.15 17.95
C GLY A 540 -46.56 51.28 18.53
N LYS A 541 -45.89 50.16 18.82
CA LYS A 541 -44.51 50.18 19.32
C LYS A 541 -43.51 50.62 18.24
N LEU A 542 -43.75 50.24 16.98
CA LEU A 542 -42.93 50.70 15.86
C LEU A 542 -43.04 52.21 15.63
N LYS A 543 -44.22 52.82 15.82
CA LYS A 543 -44.36 54.29 15.82
C LYS A 543 -43.51 54.95 16.92
N ASN A 544 -43.49 54.38 18.12
CA ASN A 544 -42.65 54.90 19.22
C ASN A 544 -41.14 54.73 18.93
N LEU A 545 -40.75 53.64 18.27
CA LEU A 545 -39.37 53.45 17.81
C LEU A 545 -38.97 54.53 16.78
N PHE A 546 -39.86 54.89 15.85
CA PHE A 546 -39.62 56.00 14.92
C PHE A 546 -39.45 57.37 15.60
N LEU A 547 -40.07 57.60 16.76
CA LEU A 547 -39.84 58.82 17.55
C LEU A 547 -38.46 58.82 18.21
N LEU A 548 -37.96 57.66 18.65
CA LEU A 548 -36.61 57.48 19.19
C LEU A 548 -35.52 57.51 18.10
N MET A 549 -35.86 57.14 16.86
CA MET A 549 -34.99 57.24 15.68
C MET A 549 -35.09 58.61 14.97
N ARG A 550 -35.68 59.63 15.59
CA ARG A 550 -35.51 61.02 15.12
C ARG A 550 -34.02 61.35 15.09
N PRO A 551 -33.52 62.05 14.05
CA PRO A 551 -32.09 62.18 13.83
C PRO A 551 -31.43 62.92 14.99
N ILE A 552 -30.37 62.31 15.54
CA ILE A 552 -29.28 63.08 16.16
C ILE A 552 -28.81 64.09 15.11
N ASN A 553 -28.64 65.35 15.49
CA ASN A 553 -28.30 66.43 14.56
C ASN A 553 -26.97 66.15 13.85
N PHE A 554 -27.04 65.61 12.63
CA PHE A 554 -25.92 65.55 11.69
C PHE A 554 -25.67 66.93 11.09
N SER A 555 -25.12 67.83 11.92
CA SER A 555 -24.67 69.17 11.53
C SER A 555 -23.35 69.14 10.74
N GLU A 556 -23.23 68.23 9.76
CA GLU A 556 -22.20 68.25 8.74
C GLU A 556 -22.65 67.42 7.52
N LYS A 557 -22.99 68.10 6.41
CA LYS A 557 -23.22 67.44 5.11
C LYS A 557 -21.89 67.03 4.49
N ARG A 558 -21.33 65.89 4.89
CA ARG A 558 -20.29 65.23 4.08
C ARG A 558 -20.96 64.46 2.94
N LEU A 559 -21.02 65.10 1.78
CA LEU A 559 -21.27 64.41 0.52
C LEU A 559 -20.15 63.38 0.31
N ILE A 560 -20.54 62.12 0.10
CA ILE A 560 -19.63 61.08 -0.37
C ILE A 560 -19.84 60.99 -1.88
N THR A 561 -18.77 61.29 -2.62
CA THR A 561 -18.64 61.10 -4.08
C THR A 561 -18.14 59.69 -4.38
#